data_AF-A0A317YNP7-F1
#
_entry.id   AF-A0A317YNP7-F1
#
_cell.length_a   1.000
_cell.length_b   1.000
_cell.length_c   1.000
_cell.angle_alpha   90.00
_cell.angle_beta   90.00
_cell.angle_gamma   90.00
#
_symmetry.space_group_name_H-M   'P 1'
#
loop_
_entity.id
_entity.type
_entity.pdbx_description
1 polymer ?
#
loop_
_entity_poly.entity_id
_entity_poly.type
_entity_poly.pdbx_seq_one_letter_code
_entity_poly.pdbx_strand_id
1 'polypeptide(L)'
;IKGSLRIFEGMIQTMTINKERLNQTVKEDFSNATELADYLVTKNIPFRTAHEIVGKIVLECIQQGHYLLDVPLSTYQQHHSS
;
A
#
# COMPACT_ATOMS: atom_id res chain seq x y z
N ILE A 1 -4.33 -32.64 -13.56
CA ILE A 1 -4.25 -32.05 -12.19
C ILE A 1 -3.07 -32.61 -11.39
N LYS A 2 -2.95 -33.93 -11.15
CA LYS A 2 -1.83 -34.52 -10.36
C LYS A 2 -0.42 -34.23 -10.92
N GLY A 3 -0.25 -34.23 -12.24
CA GLY A 3 1.04 -33.91 -12.88
C GLY A 3 1.45 -32.44 -12.69
N SER A 4 0.51 -31.51 -12.88
CA SER A 4 0.73 -30.07 -12.69
C SER A 4 1.17 -29.74 -11.27
N LEU A 5 0.57 -30.38 -10.26
CA LEU A 5 0.91 -30.12 -8.86
C LEU A 5 2.37 -30.49 -8.52
N ARG A 6 2.89 -31.59 -9.07
CA ARG A 6 4.31 -32.00 -8.88
C ARG A 6 5.29 -31.02 -9.53
N ILE A 7 4.90 -30.43 -10.67
CA ILE A 7 5.72 -29.40 -11.32
C ILE A 7 5.75 -28.14 -10.46
N PHE A 8 4.60 -27.69 -9.94
CA PHE A 8 4.53 -26.54 -9.03
C PHE A 8 5.33 -26.75 -7.74
N GLU A 9 5.31 -27.94 -7.16
CA GLU A 9 6.12 -28.28 -5.98
C GLU A 9 7.62 -28.05 -6.24
N GLY A 10 8.15 -28.60 -7.35
CA GLY A 10 9.56 -28.41 -7.72
C GLY A 10 9.91 -26.95 -8.02
N MET A 11 8.98 -26.21 -8.65
CA MET A 11 9.16 -24.78 -8.90
C MET A 11 9.27 -23.97 -7.60
N ILE A 12 8.38 -24.21 -6.63
CA ILE A 12 8.41 -23.50 -5.34
C ILE A 12 9.65 -23.90 -4.51
N GLN A 13 10.03 -25.18 -4.50
CA GLN A 13 11.23 -25.65 -3.79
C GLN A 13 12.53 -24.99 -4.28
N THR A 14 12.61 -24.69 -5.58
CA THR A 14 13.81 -24.10 -6.21
C THR A 14 13.71 -22.59 -6.42
N MET A 15 12.57 -21.99 -6.08
CA MET A 15 12.34 -20.56 -6.21
C MET A 15 13.29 -19.77 -5.30
N THR A 16 13.96 -18.78 -5.88
CA THR A 16 14.78 -17.82 -5.12
C THR A 16 14.06 -16.48 -5.06
N ILE A 17 13.86 -15.95 -3.86
CA ILE A 17 13.21 -14.66 -3.64
C ILE A 17 14.27 -13.56 -3.63
N ASN A 18 14.16 -12.59 -4.53
CA ASN A 18 14.92 -11.35 -4.46
C ASN A 18 14.31 -10.43 -3.40
N LYS A 19 14.77 -10.56 -2.15
CA LYS A 19 14.26 -9.80 -1.00
C LYS A 19 14.49 -8.30 -1.14
N GLU A 20 15.59 -7.89 -1.75
CA GLU A 20 15.92 -6.47 -1.94
C GLU A 20 14.91 -5.82 -2.88
N ARG A 21 14.68 -6.43 -4.05
CA ARG A 21 13.68 -5.97 -5.00
C ARG A 21 12.28 -6.00 -4.40
N LEU A 22 11.92 -7.04 -3.65
CA LEU A 22 10.63 -7.14 -2.99
C LEU A 22 10.41 -6.00 -1.98
N ASN A 23 11.38 -5.77 -1.10
CA ASN A 23 11.29 -4.69 -0.11
C ASN A 23 11.21 -3.31 -0.77
N GLN A 24 11.97 -3.09 -1.85
CA GLN A 24 11.90 -1.84 -2.60
C GLN A 24 10.50 -1.64 -3.19
N THR A 25 9.96 -2.62 -3.91
CA THR A 25 8.64 -2.52 -4.53
C THR A 25 7.52 -2.26 -3.51
N VAL A 26 7.55 -2.92 -2.35
CA VAL A 26 6.53 -2.72 -1.30
C VAL A 26 6.60 -1.34 -0.65
N LYS A 27 7.78 -0.71 -0.64
CA LYS A 27 7.93 0.69 -0.17
C LYS A 27 7.55 1.71 -1.23
N GLU A 28 7.79 1.35 -2.49
CA GLU A 28 7.57 2.18 -3.68
C GLU A 28 6.20 1.92 -4.33
N ASP A 29 5.20 1.55 -3.54
CA ASP A 29 3.83 1.37 -3.99
C ASP A 29 2.83 2.12 -3.10
N PHE A 30 1.56 2.06 -3.49
CA PHE A 30 0.43 2.64 -2.74
C PHE A 30 -0.49 1.55 -2.18
N SER A 31 0.01 0.32 -2.03
CA SER A 31 -0.79 -0.82 -1.57
C SER A 31 -1.37 -0.56 -0.18
N ASN A 32 -0.64 0.17 0.65
CA ASN A 32 -1.02 0.59 2.02
C ASN A 32 -2.11 1.69 2.08
N ALA A 33 -2.54 2.25 0.94
CA ALA A 33 -3.60 3.26 0.90
C ALA A 33 -4.94 2.70 1.42
N THR A 34 -5.21 1.41 1.18
CA THR A 34 -6.42 0.75 1.65
C THR A 34 -6.45 0.71 3.18
N GLU A 35 -5.35 0.29 3.80
CA GLU A 35 -5.19 0.25 5.25
C GLU A 35 -5.29 1.65 5.87
N LEU A 36 -4.79 2.68 5.19
CA LEU A 36 -4.94 4.06 5.64
C LEU A 36 -6.40 4.50 5.62
N ALA A 37 -7.17 4.15 4.58
CA ALA A 37 -8.59 4.46 4.52
C ALA A 37 -9.36 3.73 5.63
N ASP A 38 -9.07 2.44 5.84
CA ASP A 38 -9.67 1.64 6.92
C ASP A 38 -9.32 2.21 8.30
N TYR A 39 -8.08 2.65 8.51
CA TYR A 39 -7.67 3.32 9.74
C TYR A 39 -8.52 4.56 10.02
N LEU A 40 -8.77 5.41 9.02
CA LEU A 40 -9.63 6.57 9.17
C LEU A 40 -11.09 6.18 9.50
N VAL A 41 -11.59 5.08 8.93
CA VAL A 41 -12.91 4.54 9.30
C VAL A 41 -12.95 4.13 10.77
N THR A 42 -11.89 3.51 11.30
CA THR A 42 -11.81 3.22 12.74
C THR A 42 -11.82 4.47 13.63
N LYS A 43 -11.54 5.65 13.07
CA LYS A 43 -11.62 6.96 13.73
C LYS A 43 -12.97 7.66 13.56
N ASN A 44 -14.02 6.93 13.17
CA ASN A 44 -15.38 7.42 12.91
C ASN A 44 -15.52 8.32 11.67
N ILE A 45 -14.59 8.25 10.70
CA ILE A 45 -14.76 8.93 9.41
C ILE A 45 -15.57 8.02 8.47
N PRO A 46 -16.63 8.50 7.81
CA PRO A 46 -17.35 7.70 6.82
C PRO A 46 -16.43 7.19 5.71
N PHE A 47 -16.58 5.93 5.28
CA PHE A 47 -15.69 5.30 4.30
C PHE A 47 -15.50 6.13 3.03
N ARG A 48 -16.58 6.73 2.49
CA ARG A 48 -16.49 7.61 1.31
C ARG A 48 -15.51 8.77 1.54
N THR A 49 -15.63 9.44 2.68
CA THR A 49 -14.78 10.56 3.05
C THR A 49 -13.35 10.11 3.31
N ALA A 50 -13.16 8.98 4.01
CA ALA A 50 -11.84 8.38 4.23
C ALA A 50 -11.13 8.06 2.90
N HIS A 51 -11.84 7.42 1.97
CA HIS A 51 -11.33 7.09 0.64
C HIS A 51 -11.00 8.34 -0.18
N GLU A 52 -11.84 9.38 -0.13
CA GLU A 52 -11.57 10.67 -0.78
C GLU A 52 -10.32 11.38 -0.20
N ILE A 53 -10.16 11.38 1.13
CA ILE A 53 -8.98 11.94 1.81
C ILE A 53 -7.71 11.21 1.35
N VAL A 54 -7.71 9.88 1.44
CA VAL A 54 -6.55 9.07 1.05
C VAL A 54 -6.23 9.22 -0.45
N GLY A 55 -7.24 9.28 -1.31
CA GLY A 55 -7.05 9.51 -2.74
C GLY A 55 -6.34 10.83 -3.05
N LYS A 56 -6.63 11.91 -2.31
CA LYS A 56 -5.93 13.19 -2.43
C LYS A 56 -4.47 13.08 -2.03
N ILE A 57 -4.18 12.40 -0.91
CA ILE A 57 -2.82 12.20 -0.41
C ILE A 57 -2.00 11.37 -1.41
N VAL A 58 -2.57 10.28 -1.94
CA VAL A 58 -1.91 9.45 -2.96
C VAL A 58 -1.61 10.28 -4.22
N LEU A 59 -2.56 11.12 -4.66
CA LEU A 59 -2.34 12.00 -5.81
C LEU A 59 -1.19 12.98 -5.57
N GLU A 60 -1.11 13.58 -4.39
CA GLU A 60 -0.01 14.49 -4.02
C GLU A 60 1.35 13.75 -4.00
N CYS A 61 1.38 12.53 -3.44
CA CYS A 61 2.55 11.67 -3.43
C CYS A 61 3.06 11.39 -4.85
N ILE A 62 2.16 11.03 -5.77
CA ILE A 62 2.48 10.81 -7.18
C ILE A 62 3.06 12.08 -7.83
N GLN A 63 2.52 13.25 -7.52
CA GLN A 63 2.99 14.53 -8.07
C GLN A 63 4.37 14.93 -7.55
N GLN A 64 4.69 14.59 -6.29
CA GLN A 64 5.96 14.95 -5.64
C GLN A 64 7.05 13.87 -5.80
N GLY A 65 6.70 12.68 -6.29
CA GLY A 65 7.65 11.57 -6.43
C GLY A 65 8.00 10.92 -5.09
N HIS A 66 7.04 10.89 -4.16
CA HIS A 66 7.16 10.31 -2.83
C HIS A 66 6.09 9.23 -2.62
N TYR A 67 6.25 8.42 -1.57
CA TYR A 67 5.29 7.40 -1.18
C TYR A 67 4.64 7.72 0.16
N LEU A 68 3.58 6.99 0.52
CA LEU A 68 2.84 7.24 1.77
C LEU A 68 3.74 7.12 3.02
N LEU A 69 4.80 6.32 2.98
CA LEU A 69 5.76 6.21 4.07
C LEU A 69 6.66 7.44 4.24
N ASP A 70 6.83 8.23 3.17
CA ASP A 70 7.66 9.42 3.15
C ASP A 70 6.90 10.68 3.58
N VAL A 71 5.56 10.60 3.66
CA VAL A 71 4.69 11.72 4.03
C VAL A 71 4.79 12.01 5.53
N PRO A 72 5.17 13.23 5.94
CA PRO A 72 5.19 13.61 7.35
C PRO A 72 3.79 13.56 7.98
N LEU A 73 3.72 13.19 9.26
CA LEU A 73 2.46 13.18 10.02
C LEU A 73 1.71 14.53 9.97
N SER A 74 2.44 15.65 9.90
CA SER A 74 1.85 16.98 9.77
C SER A 74 0.98 17.13 8.52
N THR A 75 1.40 16.55 7.39
CA THR A 75 0.66 16.57 6.13
C THR A 75 -0.64 15.79 6.28
N TYR A 76 -0.60 14.61 6.92
CA TYR A 76 -1.81 13.83 7.22
C TYR A 76 -2.81 14.61 8.09
N GLN A 77 -2.33 15.35 9.09
CA GLN A 77 -3.19 16.13 10.00
C GLN A 77 -3.87 17.32 9.31
N GLN A 78 -3.22 17.93 8.30
CA GLN A 78 -3.82 18.99 7.50
C GLN A 78 -5.07 18.50 6.76
N HIS A 79 -5.07 17.27 6.25
CA HIS A 79 -6.22 16.69 5.54
C HIS A 79 -7.39 16.26 6.44
N HIS A 80 -7.20 16.16 7.76
CA HIS A 80 -8.27 15.85 8.73
C HIS A 80 -9.02 17.13 9.20
N SER A 81 -8.44 18.32 9.00
CA SER A 81 -8.91 19.56 9.65
C SER A 81 -9.92 20.38 8.82
N SER A 82 -10.62 19.79 7.86
CA SER A 82 -11.65 20.47 7.04
C SER A 82 -12.92 19.65 6.88
#